data_AF-A0A0E0HBY2-F1
#
_entry.id   AF-A0A0E0HBY2-F1
#
_cell.length_a   1.000
_cell.length_b   1.000
_cell.length_c   1.000
_cell.angle_alpha   90.00
_cell.angle_beta   90.00
_cell.angle_gamma   90.00
#
_symmetry.space_group_name_H-M   'P 1'
#
loop_
_entity.id
_entity.type
_entity.pdbx_description
1 polymer ?
#
loop_
_entity_poly.entity_id
_entity_poly.type
_entity_poly.pdbx_seq_one_letter_code
_entity_poly.pdbx_strand_id
1 'polypeptide(L)'
;MLMVEHAKLKQKYFDGVPANQVRTTSPCSSMTDEQWRKLVDMWSNPKHKEKCAKLKQNRENVKFHQCTGSRSYIAAAYIAKQEKYKDTELTAIDLFKLTHCSKTKGFSDDAKKAADDKEAILRRPVHEGEQEMTCIDIVAQVLTKSSTFLRNVGLQQPIAAPKSISPQMQELQAQLEAETEESAGLRQKAEESEAKAQKQDEEIENLKKAITDTQKSAADTQNLI
;
A
#
# COMPACT_ATOMS: atom_id res chain seq x y z
N MET A 1 -19.55 4.70 4.53
CA MET A 1 -20.80 5.17 3.87
C MET A 1 -21.47 6.31 4.65
N LEU A 2 -21.69 6.17 5.97
CA LEU A 2 -22.34 7.19 6.82
C LEU A 2 -21.69 8.60 6.83
N MET A 3 -20.35 8.70 6.80
CA MET A 3 -19.67 10.01 6.83
C MET A 3 -19.95 10.90 5.59
N VAL A 4 -20.13 10.30 4.41
CA VAL A 4 -20.41 11.06 3.17
C VAL A 4 -21.84 11.59 3.19
N GLU A 5 -22.76 10.83 3.76
CA GLU A 5 -24.17 11.21 3.91
C GLU A 5 -24.31 12.38 4.89
N HIS A 6 -23.65 12.31 6.05
CA HIS A 6 -23.66 13.41 7.03
C HIS A 6 -23.09 14.71 6.45
N ALA A 7 -22.02 14.64 5.66
CA ALA A 7 -21.44 15.82 5.01
C ALA A 7 -22.42 16.48 4.02
N LYS A 8 -23.11 15.68 3.21
CA LYS A 8 -24.14 16.18 2.27
C LYS A 8 -25.34 16.78 3.01
N LEU A 9 -25.77 16.16 4.10
CA LEU A 9 -26.89 16.65 4.92
C LEU A 9 -26.54 17.98 5.59
N LYS A 10 -25.34 18.08 6.18
CA LYS A 10 -24.83 19.33 6.76
C LYS A 10 -24.81 20.45 5.71
N GLN A 11 -24.26 20.17 4.52
CA GLN A 11 -24.17 21.16 3.46
C GLN A 11 -25.54 21.67 2.99
N LYS A 12 -26.55 20.79 2.88
CA LYS A 12 -27.86 21.15 2.33
C LYS A 12 -28.81 21.77 3.35
N TYR A 13 -28.75 21.35 4.61
CA TYR A 13 -29.80 21.63 5.60
C TYR A 13 -29.30 22.36 6.85
N PHE A 14 -27.99 22.61 6.96
CA PHE A 14 -27.40 23.27 8.12
C PHE A 14 -26.48 24.43 7.74
N ASP A 15 -25.56 24.22 6.80
CA ASP A 15 -24.59 25.24 6.40
C ASP A 15 -25.29 26.45 5.75
N GLY A 16 -25.09 27.65 6.31
CA GLY A 16 -25.72 28.88 5.82
C GLY A 16 -27.18 29.07 6.24
N VAL A 17 -27.77 28.11 6.96
CA VAL A 17 -29.14 28.22 7.48
C VAL A 17 -29.11 28.92 8.85
N PRO A 18 -29.90 29.99 9.07
CA PRO A 18 -30.05 30.60 10.38
C PRO A 18 -30.48 29.56 11.43
N ALA A 19 -29.96 29.64 12.66
CA ALA A 19 -30.20 28.62 13.70
C ALA A 19 -31.69 28.41 13.99
N ASN A 20 -32.52 29.45 13.90
CA ASN A 20 -33.96 29.40 14.08
C ASN A 20 -34.73 28.75 12.91
N GLN A 21 -34.06 28.49 11.78
CA GLN A 21 -34.63 27.88 10.58
C GLN A 21 -34.09 26.46 10.33
N VAL A 22 -33.17 25.98 11.17
CA VAL A 22 -32.66 24.61 11.07
C VAL A 22 -33.80 23.64 11.38
N ARG A 23 -33.99 22.65 10.49
CA ARG A 23 -35.06 21.66 10.61
C ARG A 23 -34.95 20.88 11.92
N THR A 24 -36.08 20.59 12.55
CA THR A 24 -36.14 19.76 13.77
C THR A 24 -36.37 18.28 13.47
N THR A 25 -36.80 17.96 12.25
CA THR A 25 -37.06 16.60 11.75
C THR A 25 -36.04 16.18 10.71
N SER A 26 -35.80 14.87 10.63
CA SER A 26 -34.85 14.26 9.73
C SER A 26 -35.25 14.53 8.27
N PRO A 27 -34.33 15.03 7.43
CA PRO A 27 -34.57 15.25 6.02
C PRO A 27 -34.47 13.96 5.18
N CYS A 28 -34.08 12.82 5.76
CA CYS A 28 -33.95 11.55 5.04
C CYS A 28 -34.59 10.37 5.81
N SER A 29 -35.11 9.40 5.06
CA SER A 29 -35.77 8.21 5.61
C SER A 29 -34.81 7.22 6.27
N SER A 30 -33.52 7.29 5.97
CA SER A 30 -32.46 6.45 6.54
C SER A 30 -32.11 6.82 7.99
N MET A 31 -32.62 7.94 8.51
CA MET A 31 -32.23 8.49 9.80
C MET A 31 -33.45 8.96 10.58
N THR A 32 -33.46 8.70 11.90
CA THR A 32 -34.53 9.16 12.79
C THR A 32 -34.34 10.63 13.17
N ASP A 33 -35.43 11.29 13.57
CA ASP A 33 -35.39 12.68 14.04
C ASP A 33 -34.45 12.89 15.23
N GLU A 34 -34.31 11.88 16.10
CA GLU A 34 -33.40 11.96 17.24
C GLU A 34 -31.92 11.95 16.80
N GLN A 35 -31.57 11.10 15.84
CA GLN A 35 -30.24 11.06 15.25
C GLN A 35 -29.91 12.37 14.52
N TRP A 36 -30.89 12.93 13.79
CA TRP A 36 -30.76 14.24 13.15
C TRP A 36 -30.49 15.36 14.18
N ARG A 37 -31.27 15.42 15.28
CA ARG A 37 -31.05 16.42 16.34
C ARG A 37 -29.66 16.30 16.96
N LYS A 38 -29.17 15.08 17.19
CA LYS A 38 -27.80 14.84 17.68
C LYS A 38 -26.73 15.37 16.71
N LEU A 39 -26.93 15.24 15.40
CA LEU A 39 -26.03 15.80 14.40
C LEU A 39 -26.05 17.34 14.40
N VAL A 40 -27.24 17.93 14.43
CA VAL A 40 -27.43 19.39 14.49
C VAL A 40 -26.77 19.98 15.75
N ASP A 41 -26.95 19.34 16.91
CA ASP A 41 -26.30 19.74 18.16
C ASP A 41 -24.78 19.67 18.06
N MET A 42 -24.24 18.55 17.55
CA MET A 42 -22.80 18.38 17.31
C MET A 42 -22.24 19.45 16.37
N TRP A 43 -22.92 19.77 15.26
CA TRP A 43 -22.47 20.80 14.31
C TRP A 43 -22.62 22.21 14.86
N SER A 44 -23.56 22.44 15.78
CA SER A 44 -23.77 23.73 16.45
C SER A 44 -22.77 23.99 17.57
N ASN A 45 -22.24 22.93 18.18
CA ASN A 45 -21.30 22.99 19.29
C ASN A 45 -20.03 23.83 18.96
N PRO A 46 -19.76 24.91 19.72
CA PRO A 46 -18.60 25.77 19.47
C PRO A 46 -17.25 25.05 19.47
N LYS A 47 -17.03 24.10 20.40
CA LYS A 47 -15.79 23.32 20.47
C LYS A 47 -15.60 22.44 19.24
N HIS A 48 -16.69 21.88 18.72
CA HIS A 48 -16.65 21.09 17.48
C HIS A 48 -16.29 21.98 16.28
N LYS A 49 -16.91 23.16 16.16
CA LYS A 49 -16.61 24.13 15.09
C LYS A 49 -15.14 24.56 15.11
N GLU A 50 -14.62 24.89 16.28
CA GLU A 50 -13.21 25.27 16.45
C GLU A 50 -12.28 24.14 16.02
N LYS A 51 -12.55 22.89 16.45
CA LYS A 51 -11.78 21.71 16.03
C LYS A 51 -11.83 21.51 14.52
N CYS A 52 -13.00 21.65 13.89
CA CYS A 52 -13.13 21.57 12.43
C CYS A 52 -12.33 22.65 11.70
N ALA A 53 -12.36 23.89 12.18
CA ALA A 53 -11.58 24.99 11.61
C ALA A 53 -10.07 24.72 11.70
N LYS A 54 -9.58 24.29 12.86
CA LYS A 54 -8.17 23.89 13.06
C LYS A 54 -7.77 22.73 12.14
N LEU A 55 -8.60 21.70 12.03
CA LEU A 55 -8.33 20.57 11.13
C LEU A 55 -8.29 20.98 9.66
N LYS A 56 -9.15 21.93 9.25
CA LYS A 56 -9.13 22.48 7.89
C LYS A 56 -7.83 23.24 7.61
N GLN A 57 -7.44 24.15 8.52
CA GLN A 57 -6.17 24.86 8.41
C GLN A 57 -4.97 23.90 8.38
N ASN A 58 -4.98 22.87 9.23
CA ASN A 58 -3.93 21.86 9.22
C ASN A 58 -3.88 21.10 7.89
N ARG A 59 -5.04 20.80 7.29
CA ARG A 59 -5.13 20.14 5.99
C ARG A 59 -4.55 21.01 4.88
N GLU A 60 -4.78 22.32 4.91
CA GLU A 60 -4.22 23.29 3.95
C GLU A 60 -2.69 23.37 4.06
N ASN A 61 -2.12 23.08 5.23
CA ASN A 61 -0.66 23.03 5.44
C ASN A 61 -0.01 21.69 5.04
N VAL A 62 -0.79 20.69 4.60
CA VAL A 62 -0.24 19.40 4.16
C VAL A 62 0.39 19.55 2.77
N LYS A 63 1.71 19.53 2.70
CA LYS A 63 2.47 19.64 1.43
C LYS A 63 2.39 18.38 0.57
N PHE A 64 2.55 17.21 1.21
CA PHE A 64 2.65 15.93 0.52
C PHE A 64 1.40 15.09 0.80
N HIS A 65 0.45 15.12 -0.13
CA HIS A 65 -0.74 14.27 -0.04
C HIS A 65 -0.42 12.84 -0.47
N GLN A 66 -0.75 11.89 0.41
CA GLN A 66 -0.66 10.47 0.10
C GLN A 66 -1.71 10.08 -0.96
N CYS A 67 -1.29 9.24 -1.91
CA CYS A 67 -2.06 8.77 -3.06
C CYS A 67 -2.30 7.24 -3.03
N THR A 68 -2.27 6.61 -1.86
CA THR A 68 -2.46 5.15 -1.69
C THR A 68 -3.92 4.73 -1.49
N GLY A 69 -4.86 5.68 -1.55
CA GLY A 69 -6.27 5.42 -1.26
C GLY A 69 -6.48 5.03 0.20
N SER A 70 -7.23 3.94 0.44
CA SER A 70 -7.47 3.41 1.79
C SER A 70 -6.29 2.60 2.36
N ARG A 71 -5.24 2.33 1.56
CA ARG A 71 -4.10 1.53 1.99
C ARG A 71 -3.15 2.36 2.83
N SER A 72 -2.65 1.78 3.92
CA SER A 72 -1.55 2.36 4.68
C SER A 72 -0.25 2.35 3.86
N TYR A 73 0.75 3.11 4.30
CA TYR A 73 2.09 3.11 3.70
C TYR A 73 2.71 1.71 3.68
N ILE A 74 2.60 0.97 4.80
CA ILE A 74 3.13 -0.39 4.94
C ILE A 74 2.46 -1.35 3.96
N ALA A 75 1.13 -1.28 3.82
CA ALA A 75 0.39 -2.10 2.87
C ALA A 75 0.77 -1.77 1.42
N ALA A 76 0.96 -0.48 1.09
CA ALA A 76 1.40 -0.07 -0.23
C ALA A 76 2.82 -0.58 -0.55
N ALA A 77 3.73 -0.53 0.42
CA ALA A 77 5.09 -1.04 0.31
C ALA A 77 5.11 -2.56 0.05
N TYR A 78 4.34 -3.32 0.84
CA TYR A 78 4.24 -4.78 0.70
C TYR A 78 3.77 -5.19 -0.70
N ILE A 79 2.71 -4.55 -1.20
CA ILE A 79 2.19 -4.84 -2.55
C ILE A 79 3.22 -4.50 -3.62
N ALA A 80 3.91 -3.36 -3.50
CA ALA A 80 4.94 -2.99 -4.46
C ALA A 80 6.11 -3.98 -4.47
N LYS A 81 6.52 -4.48 -3.31
CA LYS A 81 7.53 -5.55 -3.19
C LYS A 81 7.10 -6.82 -3.94
N GLN A 82 5.83 -7.23 -3.79
CA GLN A 82 5.31 -8.43 -4.43
C GLN A 82 5.11 -8.29 -5.95
N GLU A 83 4.62 -7.15 -6.42
CA GLU A 83 4.23 -6.97 -7.82
C GLU A 83 5.36 -6.45 -8.72
N LYS A 84 6.19 -5.53 -8.19
CA LYS A 84 7.10 -4.71 -9.00
C LYS A 84 8.57 -4.87 -8.66
N TYR A 85 8.87 -5.27 -7.42
CA TYR A 85 10.22 -5.30 -6.87
C TYR A 85 10.55 -6.70 -6.35
N LYS A 86 10.16 -7.75 -7.10
CA LYS A 86 10.39 -9.15 -6.69
C LYS A 86 11.89 -9.44 -6.47
N ASP A 87 12.74 -8.87 -7.33
CA ASP A 87 14.19 -9.11 -7.34
C ASP A 87 15.02 -7.83 -7.11
N THR A 88 14.38 -6.70 -6.83
CA THR A 88 15.04 -5.39 -6.66
C THR A 88 14.68 -4.80 -5.30
N GLU A 89 15.65 -4.23 -4.60
CA GLU A 89 15.39 -3.58 -3.33
C GLU A 89 14.51 -2.32 -3.51
N LEU A 90 13.39 -2.28 -2.78
CA LEU A 90 12.49 -1.13 -2.78
C LEU A 90 13.07 -0.03 -1.90
N THR A 91 13.57 1.05 -2.50
CA THR A 91 14.23 2.12 -1.76
C THR A 91 13.25 3.09 -1.08
N ALA A 92 13.75 3.91 -0.14
CA ALA A 92 12.97 4.99 0.46
C ALA A 92 12.48 6.02 -0.59
N ILE A 93 13.26 6.24 -1.66
CA ILE A 93 12.91 7.14 -2.77
C ILE A 93 11.78 6.52 -3.60
N ASP A 94 11.86 5.22 -3.89
CA ASP A 94 10.80 4.48 -4.60
C ASP A 94 9.49 4.50 -3.82
N LEU A 95 9.54 4.25 -2.51
CA LEU A 95 8.38 4.33 -1.63
C LEU A 95 7.73 5.71 -1.66
N PHE A 96 8.54 6.78 -1.65
CA PHE A 96 8.01 8.13 -1.76
C PHE A 96 7.28 8.33 -3.09
N LYS A 97 7.91 7.95 -4.21
CA LYS A 97 7.33 8.06 -5.55
C LYS A 97 6.03 7.27 -5.67
N LEU A 98 6.02 6.03 -5.20
CA LEU A 98 4.86 5.13 -5.21
C LEU A 98 3.68 5.72 -4.45
N THR A 99 3.95 6.35 -3.31
CA THR A 99 2.91 6.76 -2.36
C THR A 99 2.42 8.19 -2.60
N HIS A 100 3.13 8.99 -3.40
CA HIS A 100 2.80 10.39 -3.70
C HIS A 100 2.56 10.64 -5.20
N CYS A 101 2.46 9.57 -6.00
CA CYS A 101 2.04 9.63 -7.39
C CYS A 101 0.64 9.03 -7.54
N SER A 102 -0.31 9.83 -7.99
CA SER A 102 -1.65 9.35 -8.33
C SER A 102 -1.63 8.66 -9.70
N LYS A 103 -2.31 7.52 -9.82
CA LYS A 103 -2.51 6.85 -11.12
C LYS A 103 -3.25 7.72 -12.14
N THR A 104 -4.11 8.63 -11.68
CA THR A 104 -4.93 9.48 -12.55
C THR A 104 -4.36 10.88 -12.74
N LYS A 105 -3.75 11.45 -11.68
CA LYS A 105 -3.28 12.85 -11.68
C LYS A 105 -1.77 12.98 -11.74
N GLY A 106 -1.02 11.88 -11.61
CA GLY A 106 0.44 11.93 -11.47
C GLY A 106 0.87 12.56 -10.13
N PHE A 107 2.06 13.16 -10.14
CA PHE A 107 2.61 13.91 -9.01
C PHE A 107 1.97 15.29 -8.88
N SER A 108 1.79 15.77 -7.64
CA SER A 108 1.63 17.22 -7.40
C SER A 108 2.96 17.94 -7.66
N ASP A 109 2.92 19.25 -7.87
CA ASP A 109 4.13 20.05 -8.12
C ASP A 109 5.17 19.89 -7.01
N ASP A 110 4.74 19.98 -5.75
CA ASP A 110 5.61 19.78 -4.58
C ASP A 110 6.18 18.35 -4.53
N ALA A 111 5.37 17.32 -4.80
CA ALA A 111 5.81 15.94 -4.79
C ALA A 111 6.79 15.64 -5.93
N LYS A 112 6.56 16.24 -7.11
CA LYS A 112 7.44 16.13 -8.27
C LYS A 112 8.78 16.78 -7.98
N LYS A 113 8.77 18.03 -7.51
CA LYS A 113 10.00 18.73 -7.10
C LYS A 113 10.79 17.93 -6.06
N ALA A 114 10.11 17.41 -5.04
CA ALA A 114 10.76 16.61 -4.01
C ALA A 114 11.29 15.25 -4.54
N ALA A 115 10.65 14.65 -5.54
CA ALA A 115 11.16 13.44 -6.20
C ALA A 115 12.41 13.75 -7.04
N ASP A 116 12.37 14.83 -7.81
CA ASP A 116 13.48 15.29 -8.65
C ASP A 116 14.69 15.70 -7.81
N ASP A 117 14.48 16.41 -6.69
CA ASP A 117 15.56 16.81 -5.77
C ASP A 117 16.27 15.58 -5.18
N LYS A 118 15.53 14.52 -4.80
CA LYS A 118 16.10 13.27 -4.26
C LYS A 118 16.94 12.54 -5.31
N GLU A 119 16.42 12.46 -6.53
CA GLU A 119 17.08 11.87 -7.69
C GLU A 119 18.34 12.64 -8.09
N ALA A 120 18.30 13.97 -8.00
CA ALA A 120 19.45 14.81 -8.27
C ALA A 120 20.55 14.62 -7.21
N ILE A 121 20.20 14.48 -5.93
CA ILE A 121 21.17 14.18 -4.86
C ILE A 121 21.79 12.79 -5.07
N LEU A 122 20.96 11.78 -5.40
CA LEU A 122 21.42 10.41 -5.62
C LEU A 122 22.42 10.30 -6.79
N ARG A 123 22.26 11.12 -7.84
CA ARG A 123 23.20 11.15 -8.99
C ARG A 123 24.47 11.96 -8.75
N ARG A 124 24.62 12.66 -7.62
CA ARG A 124 25.83 13.46 -7.38
C ARG A 124 27.03 12.52 -7.15
N PRO A 125 28.17 12.77 -7.81
CA PRO A 125 29.38 12.02 -7.55
C PRO A 125 29.87 12.32 -6.13
N VAL A 126 30.18 11.27 -5.39
CA VAL A 126 30.71 11.34 -4.03
C VAL A 126 32.16 11.83 -4.13
N HIS A 127 32.49 12.91 -3.43
CA HIS A 127 33.87 13.43 -3.42
C HIS A 127 34.80 12.46 -2.68
N GLU A 128 36.07 12.44 -3.08
CA GLU A 128 37.08 11.53 -2.54
C GLU A 128 37.21 11.73 -1.01
N GLY A 129 36.74 10.74 -0.24
CA GLY A 129 36.72 10.78 1.23
C GLY A 129 35.36 11.02 1.88
N GLU A 130 34.29 11.32 1.12
CA GLU A 130 32.93 11.38 1.65
C GLU A 130 32.23 10.01 1.61
N GLN A 131 31.39 9.74 2.60
CA GLN A 131 30.57 8.53 2.64
C GLN A 131 29.31 8.75 1.77
N GLU A 132 28.96 7.76 0.95
CA GLU A 132 27.75 7.85 0.12
C GLU A 132 26.50 8.01 1.00
N MET A 133 25.63 8.98 0.66
CA MET A 133 24.37 9.16 1.38
C MET A 133 23.41 8.02 1.08
N THR A 134 22.83 7.44 2.12
CA THR A 134 21.77 6.43 1.94
C THR A 134 20.49 7.07 1.41
N CYS A 135 19.64 6.28 0.73
CA CYS A 135 18.33 6.76 0.29
C CYS A 135 17.45 7.28 1.45
N ILE A 136 17.63 6.75 2.66
CA ILE A 136 16.92 7.21 3.87
C ILE A 136 17.38 8.62 4.24
N ASP A 137 18.70 8.87 4.24
CA ASP A 137 19.27 10.18 4.54
C ASP A 137 18.87 11.23 3.51
N ILE A 138 18.88 10.86 2.23
CA ILE A 138 18.42 11.73 1.13
C ILE A 138 16.95 12.12 1.34
N VAL A 139 16.09 11.15 1.67
CA VAL A 139 14.67 11.42 1.93
C VAL A 139 14.49 12.31 3.17
N ALA A 140 15.25 12.06 4.25
CA ALA A 140 15.20 12.87 5.46
C ALA A 140 15.64 14.32 5.21
N GLN A 141 16.66 14.52 4.36
CA GLN A 141 17.15 15.83 3.97
C GLN A 141 16.10 16.61 3.16
N VAL A 142 15.53 15.99 2.13
CA VAL A 142 14.60 16.68 1.20
C VAL A 142 13.24 16.95 1.83
N LEU A 143 12.70 16.00 2.60
CA LEU A 143 11.36 16.16 3.19
C LEU A 143 11.32 17.05 4.44
N THR A 144 12.47 17.59 4.86
CA THR A 144 12.69 18.33 6.10
C THR A 144 12.59 17.47 7.36
N LYS A 145 13.28 17.91 8.44
CA LYS A 145 13.41 17.17 9.70
C LYS A 145 12.09 16.96 10.46
N SER A 146 11.04 17.71 10.14
CA SER A 146 9.71 17.56 10.75
C SER A 146 8.83 16.53 10.05
N SER A 147 9.26 15.98 8.91
CA SER A 147 8.51 14.96 8.20
C SER A 147 8.44 13.65 8.97
N THR A 148 7.23 13.11 9.12
CA THR A 148 7.01 11.78 9.71
C THR A 148 7.02 10.66 8.67
N PHE A 149 7.38 10.96 7.41
CA PHE A 149 7.28 10.00 6.31
C PHE A 149 8.06 8.71 6.58
N LEU A 150 9.35 8.81 6.92
CA LEU A 150 10.22 7.64 7.17
C LEU A 150 9.68 6.75 8.29
N ARG A 151 9.13 7.35 9.35
CA ARG A 151 8.44 6.62 10.42
C ARG A 151 7.19 5.91 9.91
N ASN A 152 6.37 6.59 9.11
CA ASN A 152 5.11 6.03 8.60
C ASN A 152 5.33 4.89 7.60
N VAL A 153 6.45 4.86 6.88
CA VAL A 153 6.84 3.76 6.00
C VAL A 153 7.63 2.65 6.72
N GLY A 154 7.89 2.79 8.03
CA GLY A 154 8.60 1.79 8.83
C GLY A 154 10.13 1.82 8.71
N LEU A 155 10.70 2.86 8.10
CA LEU A 155 12.15 3.02 7.90
C LEU A 155 12.82 3.82 9.03
N GLN A 156 12.06 4.34 10.00
CA GLN A 156 12.59 5.03 11.17
C GLN A 156 11.76 4.67 12.42
N GLN A 157 12.44 4.23 13.48
CA GLN A 157 11.81 3.98 14.78
C GLN A 157 11.76 5.28 15.60
N PRO A 158 10.73 5.50 16.46
CA PRO A 158 10.69 6.65 17.35
C PRO A 158 11.89 6.67 18.29
N ILE A 159 12.51 7.84 18.49
CA ILE A 159 13.68 8.02 19.37
C ILE A 159 13.28 7.98 20.88
N ALA A 160 11.99 7.95 21.20
CA ALA A 160 11.49 7.98 22.58
C ALA A 160 10.97 6.61 23.08
N ALA A 161 11.82 5.98 23.90
CA ALA A 161 11.56 5.02 24.99
C ALA A 161 11.34 3.51 24.63
N PRO A 162 11.64 2.61 25.58
CA PRO A 162 12.77 1.67 25.57
C PRO A 162 12.43 0.32 24.94
N LYS A 163 13.48 -0.49 24.77
CA LYS A 163 13.54 -1.90 24.32
C LYS A 163 12.69 -2.88 25.16
N SER A 164 11.40 -2.63 25.34
CA SER A 164 10.43 -3.64 25.74
C SER A 164 9.54 -3.87 24.54
N ILE A 165 9.98 -4.79 23.68
CA ILE A 165 9.09 -5.44 22.74
C ILE A 165 8.03 -6.10 23.62
N SER A 166 6.75 -5.76 23.44
CA SER A 166 5.70 -6.43 24.21
C SER A 166 5.76 -7.93 23.90
N PRO A 167 5.41 -8.82 24.85
CA PRO A 167 5.37 -10.27 24.58
C PRO A 167 4.58 -10.60 23.31
N GLN A 168 3.50 -9.85 23.06
CA GLN A 168 2.69 -9.96 21.85
C GLN A 168 3.45 -9.62 20.56
N MET A 169 4.31 -8.60 20.57
CA MET A 169 5.13 -8.27 19.40
C MET A 169 6.22 -9.31 19.14
N GLN A 170 6.81 -9.88 20.20
CA GLN A 170 7.77 -10.99 20.08
C GLN A 170 7.12 -12.24 19.49
N GLU A 171 5.92 -12.58 19.97
CA GLU A 171 5.15 -13.70 19.45
C GLU A 171 4.74 -13.48 17.99
N LEU A 172 4.27 -12.28 17.63
CA LEU A 172 3.97 -11.93 16.24
C LEU A 172 5.20 -12.02 15.33
N GLN A 173 6.38 -11.59 15.82
CA GLN A 173 7.64 -11.70 15.08
C GLN A 173 8.01 -13.17 14.84
N ALA A 174 7.90 -14.02 15.87
CA ALA A 174 8.18 -15.44 15.75
C ALA A 174 7.18 -16.17 14.81
N GLN A 175 5.90 -15.81 14.88
CA GLN A 175 4.88 -16.32 13.96
C GLN A 175 5.18 -15.92 12.51
N LEU A 176 5.57 -14.68 12.28
CA LEU A 176 5.93 -14.19 10.95
C LEU A 176 7.15 -14.92 10.38
N GLU A 177 8.18 -15.14 11.19
CA GLU A 177 9.38 -15.87 10.78
C GLU A 177 9.05 -17.33 10.43
N ALA A 178 8.27 -18.01 11.27
CA ALA A 178 7.81 -19.38 11.01
C ALA A 178 6.96 -19.47 9.73
N GLU A 179 6.02 -18.53 9.51
CA GLU A 179 5.18 -18.50 8.31
C GLU A 179 6.01 -18.21 7.04
N THR A 180 7.04 -17.38 7.14
CA THR A 180 7.95 -17.11 6.01
C THR A 180 8.78 -18.33 5.64
N GLU A 181 9.27 -19.09 6.63
CA GLU A 181 10.02 -20.32 6.41
C GLU A 181 9.11 -21.42 5.83
N GLU A 182 7.89 -21.55 6.36
CA GLU A 182 6.88 -22.47 5.82
C GLU A 182 6.53 -22.13 4.37
N SER A 183 6.26 -20.86 4.08
CA SER A 183 5.94 -20.39 2.72
C SER A 183 7.08 -20.62 1.73
N ALA A 184 8.34 -20.46 2.16
CA ALA A 184 9.51 -20.77 1.35
C ALA A 184 9.61 -22.28 1.05
N GLY A 185 9.39 -23.12 2.07
CA GLY A 185 9.39 -24.58 1.91
C GLY A 185 8.26 -25.09 1.00
N LEU A 186 7.07 -24.48 1.07
CA LEU A 186 5.95 -24.80 0.18
C LEU A 186 6.24 -24.41 -1.27
N ARG A 187 6.88 -23.25 -1.51
CA ARG A 187 7.32 -22.84 -2.85
C ARG A 187 8.31 -23.83 -3.46
N GLN A 188 9.32 -24.24 -2.71
CA GLN A 188 10.29 -25.22 -3.20
C GLN A 188 9.62 -26.55 -3.57
N LYS A 189 8.70 -27.05 -2.72
CA LYS A 189 7.95 -28.28 -3.02
C LYS A 189 7.07 -28.14 -4.26
N ALA A 190 6.46 -26.97 -4.47
CA ALA A 190 5.66 -26.69 -5.66
C ALA A 190 6.54 -26.74 -6.93
N GLU A 191 7.69 -26.07 -6.93
CA GLU A 191 8.64 -26.08 -8.04
C GLU A 191 9.18 -27.49 -8.34
N GLU A 192 9.52 -28.26 -7.29
CA GLU A 192 9.94 -29.66 -7.45
C GLU A 192 8.83 -30.55 -8.02
N SER A 193 7.57 -30.33 -7.61
CA SER A 193 6.43 -31.08 -8.13
C SER A 193 6.14 -30.76 -9.58
N GLU A 194 6.28 -29.49 -9.97
CA GLU A 194 6.09 -29.02 -11.34
C GLU A 194 7.18 -29.57 -12.26
N ALA A 195 8.45 -29.58 -11.81
CA ALA A 195 9.55 -30.18 -12.56
C ALA A 195 9.39 -31.71 -12.74
N LYS A 196 8.85 -32.41 -11.74
CA LYS A 196 8.55 -33.85 -11.85
C LYS A 196 7.40 -34.11 -12.82
N ALA A 197 6.36 -33.28 -12.80
CA ALA A 197 5.24 -33.38 -13.74
C ALA A 197 5.71 -33.18 -15.19
N GLN A 198 6.54 -32.17 -15.45
CA GLN A 198 7.13 -31.93 -16.78
C GLN A 198 7.91 -33.14 -17.30
N LYS A 199 8.76 -33.75 -16.44
CA LYS A 199 9.50 -34.97 -16.82
C LYS A 199 8.59 -36.15 -17.12
N GLN A 200 7.51 -36.33 -16.34
CA GLN A 200 6.54 -37.37 -16.60
C GLN A 200 5.78 -37.14 -17.91
N ASP A 201 5.43 -35.89 -18.22
CA ASP A 201 4.79 -35.53 -19.48
C ASP A 201 5.69 -35.82 -20.70
N GLU A 202 6.98 -35.47 -20.62
CA GLU A 202 7.98 -35.79 -21.65
C GLU A 202 8.13 -37.31 -21.84
N GLU A 203 8.14 -38.08 -20.74
CA GLU A 203 8.27 -39.54 -20.78
C GLU A 203 7.02 -40.20 -21.40
N ILE A 204 5.82 -39.70 -21.06
CA ILE A 204 4.56 -40.13 -21.67
C ILE A 204 4.53 -39.82 -23.17
N GLU A 205 5.02 -38.64 -23.58
CA GLU A 205 5.10 -38.26 -24.99
C GLU A 205 6.02 -39.20 -25.78
N ASN A 206 7.21 -39.49 -25.23
CA ASN A 206 8.17 -40.42 -25.82
C ASN A 206 7.60 -41.84 -25.96
N LEU A 207 6.91 -42.35 -24.93
CA LEU A 207 6.27 -43.67 -24.97
C LEU A 207 5.14 -43.73 -26.00
N LYS A 208 4.31 -42.68 -26.10
CA LYS A 208 3.26 -42.59 -27.12
C LYS A 208 3.84 -42.67 -28.53
N LYS A 209 4.94 -41.95 -28.79
CA LYS A 209 5.64 -41.97 -30.08
C LYS A 209 6.16 -43.37 -30.44
N ALA A 210 6.79 -44.04 -29.47
CA ALA A 210 7.27 -45.42 -29.66
C ALA A 210 6.12 -46.41 -29.95
N ILE A 211 4.98 -46.27 -29.28
CA ILE A 211 3.79 -47.10 -29.55
C ILE A 211 3.27 -46.85 -30.96
N THR A 212 3.16 -45.60 -31.41
CA THR A 212 2.70 -45.29 -32.77
C THR A 212 3.65 -45.83 -33.84
N ASP A 213 4.97 -45.74 -33.64
CA ASP A 213 5.97 -46.27 -34.58
C ASP A 213 5.90 -47.79 -34.66
N THR A 214 5.69 -48.47 -33.53
CA THR A 214 5.53 -49.93 -33.47
C THR A 214 4.21 -50.40 -34.09
N GLN A 215 3.12 -49.66 -33.89
CA GLN A 215 1.83 -49.97 -34.54
C GLN A 215 1.89 -49.78 -36.05
N LYS A 216 2.62 -48.77 -36.52
CA LYS A 216 2.84 -48.52 -37.95
C LYS A 216 3.68 -49.64 -38.59
N SER A 217 4.77 -50.06 -37.95
CA SER A 217 5.59 -51.17 -38.47
C SER A 217 4.84 -52.50 -38.45
N ALA A 218 4.02 -52.77 -37.44
CA ALA A 218 3.18 -53.97 -37.38
C ALA A 218 2.13 -54.00 -38.51
N ALA A 219 1.49 -52.87 -38.81
CA ALA A 219 0.55 -52.75 -39.93
C ALA A 219 1.23 -52.95 -41.29
N ASP A 220 2.45 -52.42 -41.47
CA ASP A 220 3.24 -52.60 -42.70
C ASP A 220 3.68 -54.06 -42.89
N THR A 221 3.94 -54.79 -41.80
CA THR A 221 4.32 -56.22 -41.84
C THR A 221 3.13 -57.12 -42.17
N GLN A 222 1.92 -56.72 -41.79
CA GLN A 222 0.68 -57.46 -42.00
C GLN A 222 0.06 -57.25 -43.39
N ASN A 223 0.51 -56.20 -44.11
CA ASN A 223 0.14 -55.91 -45.50
C ASN A 223 1.08 -56.58 -46.53
N LEU A 224 2.09 -57.33 -46.08
CA LEU A 224 3.11 -57.99 -46.92
C LEU A 224 2.98 -59.53 -46.98
N ILE A 225 1.95 -60.10 -46.36
CA ILE A 225 1.57 -61.52 -46.40
C ILE A 225 0.24 -61.65 -47.16
#